data_AF-A0AAJ5VFS7-F1
#
_entry.id   AF-A0AAJ5VFS7-F1
#
_cell.length_a   1.000
_cell.length_b   1.000
_cell.length_c   1.000
_cell.angle_alpha   90.00
_cell.angle_beta   90.00
_cell.angle_gamma   90.00
#
_symmetry.space_group_name_H-M   'P 1'
#
loop_
_entity.id
_entity.type
_entity.pdbx_description
1 polymer ?
#
loop_
_entity_poly.entity_id
_entity_poly.type
_entity_poly.pdbx_seq_one_letter_code
_entity_poly.pdbx_strand_id
1 'polypeptide(L)' 'MAQLSIGRDRRAILVHAGGCHLIGKRSRGIARDQVLRALAEDVEACDHRRPDNALGWMG' A
#
# COMPACT_ATOMS: atom_id res chain seq x y z
N MET A 1 1.99 -3.63 -3.30
CA MET A 1 2.15 -4.40 -2.05
C MET A 1 1.56 -3.60 -0.91
N ALA A 2 1.03 -4.23 0.14
CA ALA A 2 0.49 -3.52 1.30
C ALA A 2 1.20 -3.96 2.57
N GLN A 3 1.59 -2.99 3.40
CA GLN A 3 2.01 -3.20 4.77
C GLN A 3 0.78 -3.30 5.67
N LEU A 4 0.84 -4.19 6.66
CA LEU A 4 -0.27 -4.55 7.51
C LEU A 4 -0.07 -4.07 8.94
N SER A 5 -1.17 -3.71 9.59
CA SER A 5 -1.23 -3.36 11.01
C SER A 5 -0.75 -4.50 11.90
N ILE A 6 -0.44 -4.17 13.16
CA ILE A 6 -0.08 -5.15 14.20
C ILE A 6 -1.31 -5.92 14.69
N GLY A 7 -2.49 -5.30 14.56
CA GLY A 7 -3.75 -5.82 15.07
C GLY A 7 -4.15 -7.16 14.46
N ARG A 8 -5.09 -7.83 15.12
CA ARG A 8 -5.60 -9.14 14.70
C ARG A 8 -6.20 -9.13 13.30
N ASP A 9 -6.74 -7.98 12.87
CA ASP A 9 -7.36 -7.77 11.58
C ASP A 9 -6.37 -7.55 10.43
N ARG A 10 -5.10 -7.24 10.73
CA ARG A 10 -4.01 -7.05 9.76
C ARG A 10 -4.45 -6.15 8.59
N ARG A 11 -5.13 -5.05 8.89
CA ARG A 11 -5.57 -4.07 7.87
C ARG A 11 -4.39 -3.46 7.15
N ALA A 12 -4.58 -3.12 5.88
CA ALA A 12 -3.60 -2.34 5.14
C ALA A 12 -3.46 -0.96 5.80
N ILE A 13 -2.22 -0.55 6.07
CA ILE A 13 -1.90 0.75 6.66
C ILE A 13 -1.01 1.60 5.77
N LEU A 14 -0.31 0.97 4.82
CA LEU A 14 0.57 1.66 3.89
C LEU A 14 0.70 0.85 2.59
N VAL A 15 0.54 1.50 1.45
CA VAL A 15 0.73 0.92 0.12
C VAL A 15 2.16 1.17 -0.35
N HIS A 16 2.81 0.12 -0.87
CA HIS A 16 4.14 0.19 -1.45
C HIS A 16 4.16 -0.30 -2.90
N ALA A 17 5.02 0.31 -3.71
CA ALA A 17 5.38 -0.22 -5.03
C ALA A 17 6.09 -1.58 -4.91
N GLY A 18 6.01 -2.41 -5.96
CA GLY A 18 6.79 -3.64 -6.04
C GLY A 18 8.29 -3.35 -5.92
N GLY A 19 8.99 -4.10 -5.05
CA GLY A 19 10.43 -3.89 -4.80
C GLY A 19 10.77 -2.67 -3.93
N CYS A 20 9.81 -2.10 -3.20
CA CYS A 20 10.11 -1.06 -2.21
C CYS A 20 10.91 -1.64 -1.03
N HIS A 21 12.11 -1.11 -0.78
CA HIS A 21 12.97 -1.57 0.33
C HIS A 21 12.52 -1.07 1.71
N LEU A 22 11.67 -0.05 1.76
CA LEU A 22 11.09 0.47 3.01
C LEU A 22 9.88 -0.35 3.48
N ILE A 23 9.50 -1.40 2.74
CA ILE A 23 8.37 -2.23 3.14
C ILE A 23 8.72 -3.04 4.40
N GLY A 24 7.87 -2.93 5.41
CA GLY A 24 8.05 -3.66 6.67
C GLY A 24 7.79 -5.16 6.55
N LYS A 25 8.20 -5.90 7.59
CA LYS A 25 8.12 -7.37 7.66
C LYS A 25 6.70 -7.93 7.48
N ARG A 26 5.69 -7.18 7.90
CA ARG A 26 4.27 -7.55 7.73
C ARG A 26 3.74 -6.92 6.46
N SER A 27 4.02 -7.55 5.34
CA SER A 27 3.50 -7.11 4.06
C SER A 27 2.97 -8.27 3.25
N ARG A 28 2.07 -7.95 2.32
CA ARG A 28 1.57 -8.91 1.34
C ARG A 28 1.54 -8.30 -0.04
N GLY A 29 1.75 -9.16 -1.04
CA GLY A 29 1.41 -8.84 -2.42
C GLY A 29 -0.09 -8.57 -2.52
N ILE A 30 -0.45 -7.50 -3.20
CA ILE A 30 -1.85 -7.17 -3.53
C ILE A 30 -1.90 -6.74 -4.99
N ALA A 31 -3.01 -7.06 -5.65
CA ALA A 31 -3.26 -6.70 -7.04
C ALA A 31 -3.55 -5.20 -7.18
N ARG A 32 -3.52 -4.69 -8.42
CA ARG A 32 -3.70 -3.26 -8.72
C ARG A 32 -5.04 -2.72 -8.22
N ASP A 33 -6.12 -3.46 -8.43
CA ASP A 33 -7.47 -3.11 -7.96
C ASP A 33 -7.53 -2.98 -6.44
N GLN A 34 -6.84 -3.87 -5.72
CA GLN A 34 -6.74 -3.83 -4.26
C GLN A 34 -5.91 -2.64 -3.78
N VAL A 35 -4.90 -2.22 -4.54
CA VAL A 35 -4.16 -0.99 -4.25
C VAL A 35 -5.08 0.22 -4.38
N LEU A 36 -5.79 0.33 -5.49
CA LEU A 36 -6.71 1.44 -5.73
C LEU A 36 -7.81 1.50 -4.66
N ARG A 37 -8.35 0.35 -4.25
CA ARG A 37 -9.31 0.29 -3.15
C ARG A 37 -8.69 0.76 -1.83
N ALA A 38 -7.48 0.33 -1.50
CA ALA A 38 -6.81 0.77 -0.28
C ALA A 38 -6.61 2.29 -0.27
N LEU A 39 -6.15 2.87 -1.39
CA LEU A 39 -6.00 4.32 -1.53
C LEU A 39 -7.36 5.04 -1.39
N ALA A 40 -8.44 4.47 -1.94
CA ALA A 40 -9.80 4.99 -1.77
C ALA A 40 -10.32 4.88 -0.33
N GLU A 41 -9.80 3.94 0.47
CA GLU A 41 -10.09 3.75 1.88
C GLU A 41 -9.16 4.57 2.79
N ASP A 42 -8.51 5.62 2.26
CA ASP A 42 -7.60 6.52 2.97
C ASP A 42 -6.31 5.85 3.48
N VAL A 43 -5.95 4.68 2.93
CA VAL A 43 -4.66 4.05 3.23
C VAL A 43 -3.55 4.81 2.53
N GLU A 44 -2.58 5.28 3.29
CA GLU A 44 -1.47 6.09 2.75
C GLU A 44 -0.63 5.33 1.72
N ALA A 45 -0.06 6.07 0.79
CA ALA A 45 0.94 5.58 -0.16
C ALA A 45 2.35 5.85 0.37
N CYS A 46 3.29 4.94 0.08
CA CYS A 46 4.68 5.13 0.45
C CYS A 46 5.30 6.30 -0.32
N ASP A 47 5.66 7.37 0.40
CA ASP A 47 6.25 8.60 -0.16
C ASP A 47 7.51 8.38 -0.99
N HIS A 48 8.27 7.32 -0.70
CA HIS A 48 9.57 7.07 -1.33
C HIS A 48 9.46 6.65 -2.80
N ARG A 49 8.44 5.84 -3.13
CA ARG A 49 8.21 5.34 -4.50
C ARG A 49 6.94 5.89 -5.13
N ARG A 50 6.08 6.54 -4.33
CA ARG A 50 4.78 7.09 -4.72
C ARG A 50 3.99 6.13 -5.63
N PRO A 51 3.58 4.96 -5.10
CA PRO A 51 2.84 3.97 -5.89
C PRO A 51 1.50 4.50 -6.40
N ASP A 52 0.89 5.44 -5.70
CA ASP A 52 -0.24 6.26 -6.11
C ASP A 52 0.04 7.02 -7.43
N ASN A 53 1.14 7.79 -7.51
CA ASN A 53 1.54 8.49 -8.73
C ASN A 53 1.79 7.53 -9.90
N ALA A 54 2.47 6.41 -9.63
CA ALA A 54 2.75 5.39 -10.64
C ALA A 54 1.47 4.74 -11.19
N LEU A 55 0.39 4.76 -10.41
CA LEU A 55 -0.92 4.23 -10.79
C LEU A 55 -1.85 5.30 -11.40
N GLY A 56 -1.42 6.56 -11.43
CA GLY A 56 -2.26 7.68 -11.85
C GLY A 56 -3.40 7.96 -10.88
N TRP A 57 -3.23 7.61 -9.60
CA TRP A 57 -4.19 7.94 -8.56
C TRP A 57 -4.21 9.46 -8.35
N MET A 58 -5.39 10.06 -8.43
CA MET A 58 -5.62 11.51 -8.26
C MET A 58 -6.61 11.77 -7.10
N GLY A 59 -6.56 10.91 -6.06
CA GLY A 59 -7.47 10.98 -4.91
C GLY A 59 -7.53 12.36 -4.27
#